data_AF-A0A1H5FJL2-F1
#
_entry.id   AF-A0A1H5FJL2-F1
#
_cell.length_a   1.000
_cell.length_b   1.000
_cell.length_c   1.000
_cell.angle_alpha   90.00
_cell.angle_beta   90.00
_cell.angle_gamma   90.00
#
_symmetry.space_group_name_H-M   'P 1'
#
loop_
_entity.id
_entity.type
_entity.pdbx_description
1 polymer ?
#
loop_
_entity_poly.entity_id
_entity_poly.type
_entity_poly.pdbx_seq_one_letter_code
_entity_poly.pdbx_strand_id
1 'polypeptide(L)' 'MTTPTTADKRTLTLVEALAEIRVSRAAFYRMRARGQAPKHLKLPNGQIRIRRADLDAWFDGCEVQEAC' A
#
# COMPACT_ATOMS: atom_id res chain seq x y z
N MET A 1 1.09 -21.24 -3.19
CA MET A 1 1.91 -20.87 -2.01
C MET A 1 1.73 -19.38 -1.77
N THR A 2 0.67 -18.97 -1.06
CA THR A 2 0.47 -17.56 -0.70
C THR A 2 0.51 -17.51 0.81
N THR A 3 1.69 -17.20 1.34
CA THR A 3 1.97 -17.11 2.78
C THR A 3 1.32 -15.85 3.36
N PRO A 4 0.39 -15.96 4.33
CA PRO A 4 0.12 -14.89 5.27
C PRO A 4 1.08 -15.08 6.46
N THR A 5 2.07 -14.20 6.60
CA THR A 5 2.80 -14.05 7.87
C THR A 5 2.50 -12.67 8.41
N THR A 6 1.24 -12.55 8.84
CA THR A 6 0.75 -11.59 9.81
C THR A 6 1.41 -11.89 11.15
N ALA A 7 2.40 -11.09 11.53
CA ALA A 7 2.80 -10.94 12.92
C ALA A 7 3.32 -9.52 13.11
N ASP A 8 2.43 -8.64 13.54
CA ASP A 8 2.72 -7.43 14.33
C ASP A 8 3.63 -6.33 13.77
N LYS A 9 3.81 -6.21 12.46
CA LYS A 9 4.36 -4.96 11.91
C LYS A 9 3.24 -3.94 11.73
N ARG A 10 3.00 -3.12 12.77
CA ARG A 10 2.16 -1.90 12.71
C ARG A 10 2.48 -0.98 11.50
N THR A 11 3.64 -1.16 10.87
CA THR A 11 4.07 -0.39 9.72
C THR A 11 4.92 -1.22 8.74
N LEU A 12 4.42 -1.36 7.52
CA LEU A 12 5.04 -2.03 6.38
C LEU A 12 6.00 -1.08 5.66
N THR A 13 7.04 -1.63 5.05
CA THR A 13 7.85 -0.91 4.06
C THR A 13 7.09 -0.79 2.73
N LEU A 14 7.48 0.17 1.89
CA LEU A 14 6.92 0.27 0.54
C LEU A 14 7.01 -1.06 -0.23
N VAL A 15 8.11 -1.80 -0.10
CA VAL A 15 8.29 -3.07 -0.83
C VAL A 15 7.32 -4.15 -0.33
N GLU A 16 7.13 -4.26 0.98
CA GLU A 16 6.16 -5.20 1.56
C GLU A 16 4.73 -4.85 1.14
N ALA A 17 4.34 -3.57 1.20
CA ALA A 17 3.02 -3.13 0.76
C ALA A 17 2.78 -3.42 -0.74
N LEU A 18 3.78 -3.22 -1.59
CA LEU A 18 3.69 -3.50 -3.03
C LEU A 18 3.61 -5.00 -3.34
N ALA A 19 4.35 -5.81 -2.61
CA ALA A 19 4.31 -7.27 -2.73
C ALA A 19 2.93 -7.82 -2.37
N GLU A 20 2.28 -7.22 -1.37
CA GLU A 20 0.95 -7.59 -0.92
C GLU A 20 -0.13 -7.30 -1.96
N ILE A 21 -0.16 -6.08 -2.48
CA ILE A 21 -1.15 -5.68 -3.50
C ILE A 21 -0.76 -6.18 -4.92
N ARG A 22 0.40 -6.83 -5.06
CA ARG A 22 1.00 -7.27 -6.33
C ARG A 22 1.13 -6.17 -7.39
N VAL A 23 1.40 -4.95 -6.95
CA VAL A 23 1.57 -3.78 -7.82
C VAL A 23 3.05 -3.45 -7.95
N SER A 24 3.49 -3.13 -9.17
CA SER A 24 4.87 -2.71 -9.40
C SER A 24 5.15 -1.32 -8.82
N ARG A 25 6.40 -1.04 -8.43
CA ARG A 25 6.83 0.30 -7.96
C ARG A 25 6.40 1.41 -8.92
N ALA A 26 6.50 1.16 -10.23
CA ALA A 26 6.12 2.12 -11.26
C ALA A 26 4.61 2.44 -11.22
N ALA A 27 3.76 1.42 -11.06
CA ALA A 27 2.33 1.61 -10.92
C ALA A 27 1.98 2.39 -9.64
N PHE A 28 2.67 2.12 -8.52
CA PHE A 28 2.51 2.91 -7.30
C PHE A 28 2.88 4.38 -7.48
N TYR A 29 3.99 4.69 -8.17
CA TYR A 29 4.34 6.07 -8.46
C TYR A 29 3.32 6.75 -9.38
N ARG A 30 2.72 6.02 -10.35
CA ARG A 30 1.62 6.53 -11.17
C ARG A 30 0.38 6.83 -10.33
N MET A 31 0.00 5.94 -9.42
CA MET A 31 -1.12 6.15 -8.50
C MET A 31 -0.86 7.35 -7.57
N ARG A 32 0.37 7.49 -7.07
CA ARG A 32 0.79 8.63 -6.26
C ARG A 32 0.69 9.94 -7.02
N ALA A 33 1.11 9.97 -8.29
CA ALA A 33 0.96 11.14 -9.14
C ALA A 33 -0.51 11.51 -9.39
N ARG A 34 -1.40 10.51 -9.40
CA ARG A 34 -2.85 10.69 -9.52
C ARG A 34 -3.56 11.00 -8.18
N GLY A 35 -2.84 11.00 -7.06
CA GLY A 35 -3.44 11.16 -5.73
C GLY A 35 -4.20 9.92 -5.22
N GLN A 36 -4.06 8.78 -5.89
CA GLN A 36 -4.74 7.52 -5.57
C GLN A 36 -3.84 6.54 -4.80
N ALA A 37 -2.74 7.01 -4.22
CA ALA A 37 -1.85 6.16 -3.44
C ALA A 37 -2.28 6.13 -1.95
N PRO A 38 -2.04 5.02 -1.25
CA PRO A 38 -2.27 4.94 0.19
C PRO A 38 -1.42 5.95 0.95
N LYS A 39 -1.89 6.33 2.15
CA LYS A 39 -1.16 7.23 3.04
C LYS A 39 0.17 6.59 3.41
N HIS A 40 1.24 7.37 3.25
CA HIS A 40 2.59 6.91 3.50
C HIS A 40 3.37 7.94 4.32
N LEU A 41 4.20 7.44 5.22
CA LEU A 41 5.09 8.21 6.05
C LEU A 41 6.48 8.18 5.42
N LYS A 42 7.01 9.35 5.10
CA LYS A 42 8.40 9.51 4.71
C LYS A 42 9.24 9.72 5.97
N LEU A 43 10.12 8.79 6.26
CA LEU A 43 11.07 8.93 7.36
C LEU A 43 12.21 9.88 6.94
N PRO A 44 12.90 10.53 7.91
CA PRO A 44 14.05 11.39 7.63
C PRO A 44 15.20 10.65 6.94
N ASN A 45 15.26 9.32 7.08
CA ASN A 45 16.22 8.45 6.39
C ASN A 45 15.87 8.17 4.90
N GLY A 46 14.82 8.81 4.36
CA GLY A 46 14.36 8.62 2.98
C GLY A 46 13.54 7.35 2.74
N GLN A 47 13.33 6.51 3.75
CA GLN A 47 12.49 5.33 3.63
C GLN A 47 11.00 5.69 3.69
N ILE A 48 10.20 4.96 2.91
CA ILE A 48 8.75 5.09 2.92
C ILE A 48 8.15 3.93 3.71
N ARG A 49 7.32 4.29 4.68
CA ARG A 49 6.62 3.40 5.60
C ARG A 49 5.12 3.60 5.44
N ILE A 50 4.37 2.51 5.30
CA ILE A 50 2.92 2.51 5.13
C ILE A 50 2.34 1.75 6.31
N ARG A 51 1.33 2.31 7.00
CA ARG A 51 0.66 1.54 8.06
C ARG A 51 -0.25 0.52 7.42
N ARG A 52 -0.37 -0.65 8.05
CA ARG A 52 -1.26 -1.71 7.59
C ARG A 52 -2.69 -1.21 7.44
N ALA A 53 -3.21 -0.55 8.49
CA ALA A 53 -4.54 0.04 8.49
C ALA A 53 -4.77 1.10 7.40
N ASP A 54 -3.73 1.89 7.05
CA ASP A 54 -3.85 2.87 5.96
C ASP A 54 -3.90 2.19 4.59
N LEU A 55 -3.20 1.05 4.43
CA LEU A 55 -3.26 0.25 3.21
C LEU A 55 -4.62 -0.45 3.08
N ASP A 56 -5.11 -1.06 4.15
CA ASP A 56 -6.40 -1.75 4.18
C ASP A 56 -7.55 -0.75 3.93
N ALA A 57 -7.55 0.40 4.62
CA ALA A 57 -8.56 1.45 4.39
C ALA A 57 -8.50 2.05 2.98
N TRP A 58 -7.30 2.12 2.38
CA TRP A 58 -7.16 2.49 0.98
C TRP A 58 -7.70 1.41 0.04
N PHE A 59 -7.51 0.13 0.37
CA PHE A 59 -8.04 -1.00 -0.38
C PHE A 59 -9.57 -0.97 -0.41
N ASP A 60 -10.21 -0.74 0.74
CA ASP A 60 -11.66 -0.56 0.86
C ASP A 60 -12.16 0.64 0.03
N GLY A 61 -11.39 1.73 -0.03
CA GLY A 61 -11.73 2.91 -0.84
C GLY A 61 -11.43 2.77 -2.34
N CYS A 62 -10.64 1.77 -2.73
CA CYS A 62 -10.35 1.44 -4.13
C CYS A 62 -11.25 0.35 -4.69
N GLU A 63 -12.17 -0.19 -3.88
CA GLU A 63 -13.27 -0.99 -4.37
C GLU A 63 -14.14 -0.12 -5.28
N VAL A 64 -13.88 -0.22 -6.59
CA VAL A 64 -14.77 0.36 -7.59
C VAL A 64 -16.01 -0.52 -7.57
N GLN A 65 -17.10 0.00 -7.03
CA GLN A 65 -18.43 -0.53 -7.33
C GLN A 65 -18.61 -0.39 -8.84
N GLU A 66 -18.30 -1.46 -9.57
CA GLU A 66 -18.68 -1.56 -10.98
C GLU A 66 -20.22 -1.56 -11.00
N ALA A 67 -20.79 -0.39 -11.28
CA ALA A 67 -22.20 -0.27 -11.55
C ALA A 67 -22.48 -1.04 -12.85
N CYS A 68 -23.39 -2.01 -12.74
CA CYS A 68 -23.79 -2.94 -13.78
C CYS A 68 -24.46 -2.24 -14.97
#